data_AF-A0A6M3JIV9-F1
#
_entry.id   AF-A0A6M3JIV9-F1
#
_cell.length_a   1.000
_cell.length_b   1.000
_cell.length_c   1.000
_cell.angle_alpha   90.00
_cell.angle_beta   90.00
_cell.angle_gamma   90.00
#
_symmetry.space_group_name_H-M   'P 1'
#
loop_
_entity.id
_entity.type
_entity.pdbx_description
1 polymer ?
#
loop_
_entity_poly.entity_id
_entity_poly.type
_entity_poly.pdbx_seq_one_letter_code
_entity_poly.pdbx_strand_id
1 'polypeptide(L)' 'MSTELRTLTGTGTVVVYTDENKVARQLREMPSCYRMVPYEQEQKGKIALVGWDFYFPRSKMRALLNLGCQKT' A
#
# COMPACT_ATOMS: atom_id res chain seq x y z
N MET A 1 0.21 4.88 -11.68
CA MET A 1 -0.95 4.81 -10.79
C MET A 1 -1.35 3.36 -10.64
N SER A 2 -0.76 2.74 -9.63
CA SER A 2 -0.99 1.34 -9.32
C SER A 2 -1.07 1.24 -7.81
N THR A 3 -2.30 1.21 -7.29
CA THR A 3 -2.55 0.80 -5.91
C THR A 3 -2.67 -0.73 -5.89
N GLU A 4 -1.60 -1.39 -5.48
CA GLU A 4 -1.50 -2.85 -5.43
C GLU A 4 -1.62 -3.35 -4.00
N LEU A 5 -2.29 -4.48 -3.84
CA LEU A 5 -2.41 -5.16 -2.57
C LEU A 5 -1.73 -6.53 -2.66
N ARG A 6 -0.77 -6.81 -1.76
CA ARG A 6 -0.08 -8.11 -1.68
C ARG A 6 -0.17 -8.70 -0.28
N THR A 7 -0.33 -10.02 -0.21
CA THR A 7 -0.23 -10.76 1.05
C THR A 7 1.15 -11.31 1.25
N LEU A 8 1.74 -11.07 2.42
CA LEU A 8 2.98 -11.71 2.81
C LEU A 8 2.64 -13.09 3.40
N THR A 9 2.92 -14.14 2.62
CA THR A 9 2.66 -15.53 3.02
C THR A 9 3.28 -15.85 4.37
N GLY A 10 2.54 -16.53 5.25
CA GLY A 10 3.02 -16.97 6.57
C GLY A 10 3.04 -15.92 7.68
N THR A 11 2.80 -14.63 7.39
CA THR A 11 2.94 -13.56 8.39
C THR A 11 1.62 -12.92 8.85
N GLY A 12 0.49 -13.32 8.27
CA GLY A 12 -0.80 -12.66 8.54
C GLY A 12 -0.84 -11.18 8.16
N THR A 13 0.10 -10.74 7.32
CA THR A 13 0.27 -9.34 6.90
C THR A 13 -0.23 -9.14 5.47
N VAL A 14 -0.85 -7.99 5.25
CA VAL A 14 -1.15 -7.46 3.92
C VAL A 14 -0.42 -6.12 3.74
N VAL A 15 0.18 -5.94 2.58
CA VAL A 15 0.89 -4.73 2.19
C VAL A 15 0.12 -4.06 1.08
N VAL A 16 -0.10 -2.76 1.22
CA VAL A 16 -0.66 -1.92 0.16
C VAL A 16 0.43 -1.00 -0.35
N TYR A 17 0.75 -1.13 -1.62
CA TYR A 17 1.69 -0.29 -2.36
C TYR A 17 0.86 0.76 -3.08
N THR A 18 1.18 2.03 -2.92
CA THR A 18 0.50 3.08 -3.67
C THR A 18 1.40 4.28 -3.94
N ASP A 19 1.38 4.74 -5.19
CA ASP A 19 1.94 6.02 -5.63
C ASP A 19 0.88 7.14 -5.62
N GLU A 20 -0.35 6.84 -5.20
CA GLU A 20 -1.47 7.78 -5.20
C GLU A 20 -1.60 8.50 -3.85
N ASN A 21 -1.28 9.80 -3.85
CA ASN A 21 -1.34 10.64 -2.64
C ASN A 21 -2.69 10.60 -1.91
N LYS A 22 -3.81 10.50 -2.65
CA LYS A 22 -5.15 10.42 -2.05
C LYS A 22 -5.36 9.13 -1.26
N VAL A 23 -4.95 7.99 -1.84
CA VAL A 23 -5.04 6.68 -1.20
C VAL A 23 -4.06 6.61 -0.02
N ALA A 24 -2.82 7.07 -0.21
CA ALA A 24 -1.80 7.12 0.83
C ALA A 24 -2.26 7.90 2.07
N ARG A 25 -2.95 9.03 1.89
CA ARG A 25 -3.51 9.80 3.00
C ARG A 25 -4.57 9.01 3.77
N GLN A 26 -5.49 8.35 3.07
CA GLN A 26 -6.52 7.52 3.70
C GLN A 26 -5.91 6.33 4.47
N LEU A 27 -4.93 5.66 3.88
CA LEU A 27 -4.24 4.53 4.52
C LEU A 27 -3.45 4.95 5.76
N ARG A 28 -2.84 6.15 5.75
CA ARG A 28 -2.13 6.72 6.90
C ARG A 28 -3.05 7.00 8.09
N GLU A 29 -4.31 7.36 7.81
CA GLU A 29 -5.34 7.61 8.82
C GLU A 29 -6.03 6.30 9.29
N MET A 30 -5.81 5.17 8.61
CA MET A 30 -6.45 3.91 8.98
C MET A 30 -5.87 3.31 10.27
N PRO A 31 -6.74 2.95 11.24
CA PRO A 31 -6.29 2.22 12.42
C PRO A 31 -5.80 0.83 12.03
N SER A 32 -4.78 0.35 12.76
CA SER A 32 -4.08 -0.91 12.51
C SER A 32 -3.05 -0.88 11.37
N CYS A 33 -2.75 0.28 10.78
CA CYS A 33 -1.48 0.45 10.06
C CYS A 33 -0.35 0.44 11.09
N TYR A 34 0.53 -0.56 11.05
CA TYR A 34 1.63 -0.67 12.03
C TYR A 34 3.00 -0.35 11.42
N ARG A 35 3.10 -0.23 10.09
CA ARG A 35 4.32 0.22 9.43
C ARG A 35 3.99 0.94 8.13
N MET A 36 4.75 2.00 7.86
CA MET A 36 4.72 2.77 6.63
C MET A 36 6.16 2.92 6.13
N VAL A 37 6.42 2.61 4.87
CA VAL A 37 7.76 2.73 4.27
C VAL A 37 7.64 3.52 2.96
N PRO A 38 8.26 4.70 2.84
CA PRO A 38 8.36 5.37 1.55
C PRO A 38 9.35 4.63 0.64
N TYR A 39 9.06 4.56 -0.65
CA TYR A 39 9.98 4.03 -1.66
C TYR A 39 10.03 4.95 -2.87
N GLU A 40 11.18 4.97 -3.52
CA GLU A 40 11.37 5.70 -4.78
C GLU A 40 11.20 4.73 -5.93
N GLN A 41 10.36 5.08 -6.89
CA GLN A 41 10.20 4.34 -8.13
C GLN A 41 10.92 5.09 -9.26
N GLU A 42 11.95 4.45 -9.79
CA GLU A 42 12.58 4.90 -11.02
C GLU A 42 11.69 4.57 -12.22
N GLN A 43 11.43 5.55 -13.07
CA GLN A 43 10.75 5.35 -14.34
C GLN A 43 11.66 5.89 -15.44
N LYS A 44 12.10 5.00 -16.34
CA LYS A 44 12.99 5.32 -17.47
C LYS A 44 14.30 6.04 -17.05
N GLY A 45 14.93 5.60 -15.96
CA GLY A 45 16.24 6.11 -15.53
C GLY A 45 16.21 7.50 -14.88
N LYS A 46 15.03 7.98 -14.46
CA LYS A 46 14.86 9.13 -13.57
C LYS A 46 14.00 8.70 -12.39
N ILE A 47 14.29 9.20 -11.18
CA ILE A 47 13.38 9.08 -10.04
C ILE A 47 12.09 9.81 -10.45
N ALA A 48 11.00 9.05 -10.59
CA ALA A 48 9.79 9.56 -11.21
C ALA A 48 8.64 9.70 -10.22
N LEU A 49 8.55 8.81 -9.21
CA LEU A 49 7.46 8.80 -8.23
C LEU A 49 7.95 8.33 -6.86
N VAL A 50 7.49 8.99 -5.79
CA VAL A 50 7.66 8.50 -4.42
C VAL A 50 6.36 7.78 -4.03
N GLY A 51 6.44 6.46 -3.85
CA GLY A 51 5.34 5.62 -3.38
C GLY A 51 5.46 5.28 -1.90
N TRP A 52 4.45 4.59 -1.38
CA TRP A 52 4.37 4.18 0.02
C TRP A 52 3.88 2.73 0.15
N ASP A 53 4.55 1.99 1.03
CA ASP A 53 4.14 0.66 1.50
C ASP A 53 3.44 0.80 2.85
N PHE A 54 2.19 0.39 2.93
CA PHE A 54 1.41 0.37 4.16
C PHE A 54 1.16 -1.06 4.61
N TYR A 55 1.56 -1.38 5.82
CA TYR A 55 1.44 -2.72 6.39
C TYR A 55 0.25 -2.79 7.34
N PHE A 56 -0.64 -3.72 7.07
CA PHE A 56 -1.86 -3.97 7.84
C PHE A 56 -1.98 -5.46 8.21
N PRO A 57 -2.72 -5.78 9.29
CA PRO A 57 -3.10 -7.16 9.56
C PRO A 57 -4.07 -7.65 8.47
N ARG A 58 -4.00 -8.95 8.15
CA ARG A 58 -4.85 -9.59 7.13
C ARG A 58 -6.35 -9.46 7.42
N SER A 59 -6.75 -9.21 8.66
CA SER A 59 -8.14 -8.89 9.03
C SER A 59 -8.67 -7.62 8.34
N LYS A 60 -7.79 -6.69 7.95
CA LYS A 60 -8.15 -5.46 7.22
C LYS A 60 -8.27 -5.65 5.70
N MET A 61 -7.93 -6.82 5.17
CA MET A 61 -7.98 -7.15 3.73
C MET A 61 -9.25 -6.66 3.04
N ARG A 62 -10.43 -6.97 3.61
CA ARG A 62 -11.72 -6.59 3.01
C ARG A 62 -11.93 -5.07 2.97
N ALA A 63 -11.50 -4.36 4.01
CA ALA A 63 -11.58 -2.90 4.05
C ALA A 63 -10.65 -2.25 3.02
N LEU A 64 -9.46 -2.82 2.82
CA LEU A 64 -8.48 -2.34 1.84
C LEU A 64 -8.98 -2.56 0.40
N LEU A 65 -9.61 -3.70 0.10
CA LEU A 65 -10.22 -3.92 -1.22
C LEU A 65 -11.33 -2.92 -1.53
N ASN A 66 -12.10 -2.48 -0.53
CA ASN A 66 -13.15 -1.47 -0.70
C ASN A 66 -12.61 -0.05 -0.98
N LEU A 67 -11.33 0.21 -0.74
CA LEU A 67 -10.67 1.47 -1.09
C LEU A 67 -10.28 1.56 -2.58
N GLY A 68 -10.64 0.53 -3.38
CA GLY A 68 -10.24 0.45 -4.78
C GLY A 68 -8.85 -0.14 -4.99
N CYS A 69 -8.21 -0.66 -3.94
CA CYS A 69 -6.95 -1.37 -4.05
C CYS A 69 -7.16 -2.64 -4.89
N GLN A 70 -6.43 -2.76 -6.00
CA GLN A 70 -6.53 -3.93 -6.87
C GLN A 70 -5.66 -5.06 -6.31
N LYS A 71 -6.22 -6.27 -6.29
CA LYS A 71 -5.48 -7.47 -5.90
C LYS A 71 -4.66 -7.94 -7.10
N THR A 72 -3.35 -7.95 -6.95
CA THR A 72 -2.38 -8.56 -7.88
C THR A 72 -1.86 -9.86 -7.30
#